data_AF-A0A5J4PIS9-F1
#
_entry.id   AF-A0A5J4PIS9-F1
#
_cell.length_a   1.000
_cell.length_b   1.000
_cell.length_c   1.000
_cell.angle_alpha   90.00
_cell.angle_beta   90.00
_cell.angle_gamma   90.00
#
_symmetry.space_group_name_H-M   'P 1'
#
loop_
_entity.id
_entity.type
_entity.pdbx_description
1 polymer ?
#
loop_
_entity_poly.entity_id
_entity_poly.type
_entity_poly.pdbx_seq_one_letter_code
_entity_poly.pdbx_strand_id
1 'polypeptide(L)'
;MNVDNVKSQMRKGMLDYCILLLLHKEQAYASDIIRKLKESRLIVVEGTLYPLLTRLKNDDFLSYEWIESPQGPPRKYYKLTDKGE
;
A
#
# COMPACT_ATOMS: atom_id res chain seq x y z
N MET A 1 -6.51 23.47 -17.43
CA MET A 1 -6.14 22.26 -16.65
C MET A 1 -5.43 22.74 -15.38
N ASN A 2 -5.89 22.38 -14.18
CA ASN A 2 -5.30 22.87 -12.94
C ASN A 2 -4.02 22.08 -12.63
N VAL A 3 -2.86 22.74 -12.74
CA VAL A 3 -1.52 22.14 -12.57
C VAL A 3 -1.35 21.52 -11.18
N ASP A 4 -1.96 22.10 -10.15
CA ASP A 4 -1.87 21.59 -8.78
C ASP A 4 -2.65 20.29 -8.60
N ASN A 5 -3.81 20.18 -9.27
CA ASN A 5 -4.56 18.93 -9.32
C ASN A 5 -3.75 17.83 -10.03
N VAL A 6 -3.11 18.14 -11.16
CA VAL A 6 -2.25 17.18 -11.88
C VAL A 6 -1.10 16.69 -11.00
N LYS A 7 -0.38 17.60 -10.34
CA LYS A 7 0.70 17.24 -9.40
C LYS A 7 0.21 16.33 -8.26
N SER A 8 -0.98 16.61 -7.73
CA SER A 8 -1.59 15.80 -6.68
C SER A 8 -1.90 14.37 -7.17
N GLN A 9 -2.49 14.24 -8.36
CA GLN A 9 -2.78 12.93 -8.95
C GLN A 9 -1.52 12.14 -9.29
N MET A 10 -0.49 12.80 -9.82
CA MET A 10 0.80 12.15 -10.09
C MET A 10 1.44 11.59 -8.82
N ARG A 11 1.42 12.35 -7.71
CA ARG A 11 1.93 11.85 -6.42
C ARG A 11 1.15 10.64 -5.90
N LYS A 12 -0.19 10.64 -6.05
CA LYS A 12 -1.03 9.50 -5.68
C LYS A 12 -0.69 8.27 -6.52
N GLY A 13 -0.65 8.41 -7.85
CA GLY A 13 -0.29 7.30 -8.75
C GLY A 13 1.12 6.76 -8.50
N MET A 14 2.08 7.63 -8.20
CA MET A 14 3.44 7.18 -7.87
C MET A 14 3.48 6.39 -6.56
N LEU A 15 2.70 6.80 -5.55
CA LEU A 15 2.63 6.07 -4.29
C LEU A 15 1.94 4.70 -4.47
N ASP A 16 0.89 4.62 -5.30
CA ASP A 16 0.25 3.36 -5.66
C ASP A 16 1.27 2.39 -6.25
N TYR A 17 2.04 2.86 -7.23
CA TYR A 17 3.07 2.08 -7.89
C TYR A 17 4.14 1.59 -6.91
N CYS A 18 4.62 2.46 -6.00
CA CYS A 18 5.58 2.06 -4.98
C CYS A 18 5.04 0.95 -4.07
N ILE A 19 3.75 0.99 -3.71
CA ILE A 19 3.13 -0.04 -2.86
C ILE A 19 3.00 -1.35 -3.61
N LEU A 20 2.55 -1.33 -4.87
CA LEU A 20 2.49 -2.54 -5.71
C LEU A 20 3.88 -3.17 -5.87
N LEU A 21 4.90 -2.35 -6.17
CA LEU A 21 6.28 -2.82 -6.34
C LEU A 21 6.86 -3.44 -5.05
N LEU A 22 6.48 -2.91 -3.87
CA LEU A 22 6.88 -3.49 -2.58
C LEU A 22 6.22 -4.85 -2.35
N LEU A 23 4.95 -4.97 -2.71
CA LEU A 23 4.14 -6.18 -2.50
C LEU A 23 4.39 -7.27 -3.55
N HIS A 24 4.94 -6.92 -4.71
CA HIS A 24 5.42 -7.87 -5.72
C HIS A 24 6.52 -8.79 -5.19
N LYS A 25 7.31 -8.33 -4.21
CA LYS A 25 8.38 -9.13 -3.61
C LYS A 25 7.86 -10.10 -2.55
N GLU A 26 6.97 -9.61 -1.69
CA GLU A 26 6.39 -10.37 -0.59
C GLU A 26 5.16 -9.66 -0.04
N GLN A 27 4.22 -10.44 0.49
CA GLN A 27 3.10 -9.89 1.25
C GLN A 27 3.57 -9.15 2.49
N ALA A 28 2.88 -8.07 2.87
CA ALA A 28 3.30 -7.23 3.98
C ALA A 28 2.13 -6.67 4.78
N TYR A 29 2.36 -6.49 6.08
CA TYR A 29 1.46 -5.73 6.94
C TYR A 29 1.66 -4.22 6.73
N ALA A 30 0.64 -3.41 7.03
CA ALA A 30 0.67 -1.96 6.80
C ALA A 30 1.90 -1.27 7.44
N SER A 31 2.31 -1.67 8.65
CA SER A 31 3.49 -1.09 9.28
C SER A 31 4.80 -1.42 8.55
N ASP A 32 4.90 -2.61 7.95
CA ASP A 32 6.07 -3.00 7.14
C ASP A 32 6.12 -2.19 5.85
N ILE A 33 4.97 -1.95 5.21
CA ILE A 33 4.88 -1.07 4.04
C ILE A 33 5.36 0.34 4.40
N ILE A 34 4.87 0.92 5.51
CA ILE A 34 5.32 2.25 5.98
C ILE A 34 6.82 2.26 6.24
N ARG A 35 7.35 1.23 6.90
CA ARG A 35 8.77 1.11 7.20
C ARG A 35 9.62 1.06 5.94
N LYS A 36 9.27 0.21 4.96
CA LYS A 36 10.00 0.08 3.68
C LYS A 36 9.93 1.35 2.83
N LEU A 37 8.77 2.04 2.82
CA LEU A 37 8.64 3.35 2.18
C LEU A 37 9.56 4.38 2.84
N LYS A 38 9.62 4.41 4.17
CA LYS A 38 10.49 5.31 4.93
C LYS A 38 11.97 5.03 4.67
N GLU A 39 12.37 3.76 4.59
CA GLU A 39 13.73 3.35 4.18
C GLU A 39 14.08 3.88 2.78
N SER A 40 13.08 3.99 1.91
CA SER A 40 13.18 4.60 0.57
C SER A 40 13.01 6.13 0.55
N ARG A 41 13.08 6.78 1.73
CA ARG A 41 12.89 8.23 1.93
C ARG A 41 11.49 8.75 1.55
N LEU A 42 10.50 7.89 1.48
CA LEU A 42 9.09 8.24 1.31
C LEU A 42 8.37 8.18 2.67
N ILE A 43 8.07 9.35 3.23
CA ILE A 43 7.37 9.44 4.52
C ILE A 43 5.86 9.37 4.27
N VAL A 44 5.24 8.28 4.73
CA VAL A 44 3.80 8.05 4.61
C VAL A 44 3.24 7.72 5.99
N VAL A 45 2.11 8.36 6.33
CA VAL A 45 1.39 8.10 7.58
C VAL A 45 0.24 7.13 7.35
N GLU A 46 -0.23 6.48 8.41
CA GLU A 46 -1.35 5.52 8.34
C GLU A 46 -2.61 6.11 7.70
N GLY A 47 -2.94 7.36 8.05
CA GLY A 47 -4.09 8.07 7.48
C GLY A 47 -4.01 8.28 5.96
N THR A 48 -2.83 8.15 5.36
CA THR A 48 -2.63 8.15 3.90
C THR A 48 -2.60 6.72 3.34
N LEU A 49 -1.94 5.80 4.04
CA LEU A 49 -1.76 4.43 3.56
C LEU A 49 -3.06 3.63 3.56
N TYR A 50 -3.85 3.64 4.63
CA TYR A 50 -5.06 2.79 4.71
C TYR A 50 -6.12 3.09 3.65
N PRO A 51 -6.46 4.36 3.34
CA PRO A 51 -7.35 4.67 2.22
C PRO A 51 -6.81 4.17 0.88
N LEU A 52 -5.49 4.20 0.69
CA LEU A 52 -4.84 3.75 -0.53
C LEU A 52 -4.91 2.23 -0.66
N LEU A 53 -4.56 1.49 0.39
CA LEU A 53 -4.70 0.02 0.42
C LEU A 53 -6.15 -0.41 0.19
N THR A 54 -7.11 0.30 0.81
CA THR A 54 -8.54 0.03 0.62
C THR A 54 -8.94 0.23 -0.84
N ARG A 55 -8.49 1.31 -1.48
CA ARG A 55 -8.78 1.56 -2.89
C ARG A 55 -8.16 0.50 -3.80
N LEU A 56 -6.86 0.20 -3.66
CA LEU A 56 -6.21 -0.83 -4.47
C LEU A 56 -6.86 -2.22 -4.30
N LYS A 57 -7.37 -2.52 -3.09
CA LYS A 57 -8.12 -3.74 -2.81
C LYS A 57 -9.53 -3.74 -3.40
N ASN A 58 -10.16 -2.57 -3.53
CA ASN A 58 -11.47 -2.43 -4.17
C ASN A 58 -11.36 -2.43 -5.70
N ASP A 59 -10.22 -1.99 -6.22
CA ASP A 59 -9.86 -2.04 -7.64
C ASP A 59 -9.27 -3.40 -8.04
N ASP A 60 -9.32 -4.40 -7.15
CA ASP A 60 -8.80 -5.77 -7.31
C ASP A 60 -7.30 -5.90 -7.59
N PHE A 61 -6.48 -4.87 -7.38
CA PHE A 61 -5.01 -5.00 -7.47
C PHE A 61 -4.41 -5.69 -6.24
N LEU A 62 -5.06 -5.57 -5.08
CA LEU A 62 -4.62 -6.19 -3.83
C LEU A 62 -5.70 -7.10 -3.25
N SER A 63 -5.23 -8.16 -2.58
CA SER A 63 -6.04 -8.89 -1.59
C SER A 63 -5.33 -8.86 -0.23
N TYR A 64 -5.98 -9.39 0.80
CA TYR A 64 -5.31 -9.61 2.08
C TYR A 64 -5.70 -10.94 2.69
N GLU A 65 -4.82 -11.45 3.54
CA GLU A 65 -5.07 -12.58 4.42
C GLU A 65 -4.96 -12.13 5.87
N TRP A 66 -5.78 -12.72 6.73
CA TRP A 66 -5.63 -12.58 8.16
C TRP A 66 -4.57 -13.57 8.64
N ILE A 67 -3.48 -13.05 9.20
CA ILE A 67 -2.41 -13.85 9.78
C ILE A 67 -2.40 -13.60 11.28
N GLU A 68 -2.42 -14.70 12.04
CA GLU A 68 -2.30 -14.64 13.50
C GLU A 68 -1.01 -13.92 13.91
N SER A 69 -1.12 -13.01 14.85
CA SER A 69 0.02 -12.28 15.38
C SER A 69 0.61 -13.06 16.55
N PRO A 70 1.94 -13.11 16.71
CA PRO A 70 2.56 -13.73 17.90
C PRO A 70 2.08 -13.09 19.21
N GLN A 71 1.72 -11.80 19.15
CA GLN A 71 1.08 -11.06 20.24
C GLN A 71 0.05 -10.08 19.67
N GLY A 72 -1.15 -10.07 20.25
CA GLY A 72 -2.24 -9.18 19.85
C GLY A 72 -3.18 -9.77 18.79
N PRO A 73 -4.06 -8.94 18.20
CA PRO A 73 -5.07 -9.42 17.26
C PRO A 73 -4.45 -9.89 15.93
N PRO A 74 -5.19 -10.69 15.14
CA PRO A 74 -4.81 -11.03 13.78
C PRO A 74 -4.54 -9.79 12.94
N ARG A 75 -3.54 -9.88 12.06
CA ARG A 75 -3.11 -8.78 11.19
C ARG A 75 -3.48 -9.07 9.75
N LYS A 76 -3.85 -8.03 9.01
CA LYS A 76 -4.07 -8.11 7.55
C LYS A 76 -2.74 -8.00 6.82
N TYR A 77 -2.28 -9.07 6.21
CA TYR A 77 -1.15 -9.03 5.29
C TYR A 77 -1.68 -8.85 3.88
N TYR A 78 -1.26 -7.77 3.22
CA TYR A 78 -1.66 -7.45 1.87
C TYR A 78 -0.74 -8.14 0.87
N LYS A 79 -1.30 -8.60 -0.24
CA LYS A 79 -0.57 -9.21 -1.36
C LYS A 79 -1.15 -8.77 -2.69
N LEU A 80 -0.35 -8.85 -3.76
CA LEU A 80 -0.85 -8.67 -5.12
C LEU A 80 -1.86 -9.78 -5.47
N THR A 81 -2.83 -9.42 -6.30
CA THR A 81 -3.65 -10.39 -7.05
C THR A 81 -3.05 -10.59 -8.43
N ASP A 82 -3.61 -11.49 -9.23
CA ASP A 82 -3.24 -11.64 -10.65
C ASP A 82 -3.40 -10.36 -11.48
N LYS A 83 -4.27 -9.42 -11.06
CA LYS A 83 -4.42 -8.11 -11.69
C LYS A 83 -3.36 -7.10 -11.20
N GLY A 84 -2.83 -7.34 -10.00
CA GLY A 84 -1.79 -6.54 -9.34
C GLY A 84 -0.38 -6.78 -9.83
N GLU A 85 -0.10 -7.99 -10.32
CA GLU A 85 1.15 -8.42 -10.97
C GLU A 85 1.37 -7.75 -12.33
#